data_AF-A0A1I3KDD9-F1
#
_entry.id   AF-A0A1I3KDD9-F1
#
_cell.length_a   1.000
_cell.length_b   1.000
_cell.length_c   1.000
_cell.angle_alpha   90.00
_cell.angle_beta   90.00
_cell.angle_gamma   90.00
#
_symmetry.space_group_name_H-M   'P 1'
#
loop_
_entity.id
_entity.type
_entity.pdbx_description
1 polymer ?
#
loop_
_entity_poly.entity_id
_entity_poly.type
_entity_poly.pdbx_seq_one_letter_code
_entity_poly.pdbx_strand_id
1 'polypeptide(L)'
;MAALHSGTVEAISNNQAQLLNEWSTGLEASGATRNLKEQELQQQTSEFLQLTLAALHSESGSNIATPAWEKVRHFLERLSASRALLGHDSHQAATFIFALKGPLFALLQRHYSDQPQVQAQQLLDISELLDSLGLHTIRTFQKSREAVIKRQQEELLELSTPVVKLWDGILALPMIGTLDSQRTQVVMESLLQRIVDTGSEIAIIDITGVPTVDTLVAQHLLKTVTAIRLMGADCIISGIRPQIAQTIVHLGLDLQGVITKANLSDALKLALSRQGVNLDKAV
;
A
#
# COMPACT_ATOMS: atom_id res chain seq x y z
N MET A 1 -27.54 -22.42 -2.95
CA MET A 1 -26.34 -23.05 -2.35
C MET A 1 -26.84 -24.07 -1.37
N ALA A 2 -26.44 -25.33 -1.54
CA ALA A 2 -26.82 -26.39 -0.63
C ALA A 2 -26.16 -26.18 0.74
N ALA A 3 -26.94 -26.39 1.79
CA ALA A 3 -26.43 -26.33 3.15
C ALA A 3 -25.81 -27.70 3.48
N LEU A 4 -24.69 -27.69 4.22
CA LEU A 4 -24.15 -28.94 4.77
C LEU A 4 -25.20 -29.60 5.67
N HIS A 5 -25.31 -30.93 5.56
CA HIS A 5 -26.15 -31.73 6.43
C HIS A 5 -25.70 -31.57 7.88
N SER A 6 -26.64 -31.63 8.83
CA SER A 6 -26.33 -31.59 10.27
C SER A 6 -25.33 -32.67 10.68
N GLY A 7 -25.48 -33.89 10.13
CA GLY A 7 -24.54 -35.00 10.35
C GLY A 7 -23.12 -34.70 9.88
N THR A 8 -22.96 -33.91 8.80
CA THR A 8 -21.64 -33.46 8.33
C THR A 8 -21.01 -32.50 9.33
N VAL A 9 -21.78 -31.51 9.82
CA VAL A 9 -21.29 -30.54 10.80
C VAL A 9 -20.92 -31.24 12.11
N GLU A 10 -21.74 -32.18 12.56
CA GLU A 10 -21.49 -32.99 13.75
C GLU A 10 -20.25 -33.89 13.59
N ALA A 11 -20.08 -34.53 12.42
CA ALA A 11 -18.90 -35.34 12.12
C ALA A 11 -17.61 -34.50 12.19
N ILE A 12 -17.61 -33.28 11.63
CA ILE A 12 -16.48 -32.35 11.74
C ILE A 12 -16.23 -31.96 13.19
N SER A 13 -17.30 -31.63 13.94
CA SER A 13 -17.22 -31.26 15.36
C SER A 13 -16.60 -32.36 16.23
N ASN A 14 -17.00 -33.62 16.00
CA ASN A 14 -16.53 -34.79 16.76
C ASN A 14 -15.09 -35.20 16.41
N ASN A 15 -14.56 -34.78 15.25
CA ASN A 15 -13.24 -35.18 14.75
C ASN A 15 -12.24 -34.01 14.68
N GLN A 16 -12.48 -32.90 15.39
CA GLN A 16 -11.63 -31.70 15.33
C GLN A 16 -10.14 -31.98 15.61
N ALA A 17 -9.82 -32.81 16.62
CA ALA A 17 -8.43 -33.11 16.96
C ALA A 17 -7.69 -33.85 15.82
N GLN A 18 -8.36 -34.80 15.17
CA GLN A 18 -7.80 -35.51 14.01
C GLN A 18 -7.62 -34.53 12.83
N LEU A 19 -8.64 -33.73 12.52
CA LEU A 19 -8.61 -32.77 11.42
C LEU A 19 -7.50 -31.73 11.60
N LEU A 20 -7.33 -31.18 12.80
CA LEU A 20 -6.28 -30.19 13.08
C LEU A 20 -4.88 -30.77 12.91
N ASN A 21 -4.67 -32.01 13.34
CA ASN A 21 -3.38 -32.70 13.18
C ASN A 21 -3.05 -32.97 11.70
N GLU A 22 -3.99 -33.58 10.97
CA GLU A 22 -3.80 -33.88 9.54
C GLU A 22 -3.66 -32.59 8.71
N TRP A 23 -4.43 -31.55 9.02
CA TRP A 23 -4.34 -30.27 8.34
C TRP A 23 -3.01 -29.56 8.60
N SER A 24 -2.55 -29.51 9.85
CA SER A 24 -1.26 -28.91 10.21
C SER A 24 -0.10 -29.64 9.51
N THR A 25 -0.14 -30.98 9.50
CA THR A 25 0.84 -31.82 8.79
C THR A 25 0.86 -31.51 7.28
N GLY A 26 -0.33 -31.39 6.66
CA GLY A 26 -0.47 -31.03 5.25
C GLY A 26 0.06 -29.63 4.93
N LEU A 27 -0.15 -28.67 5.83
CA LEU A 27 0.36 -27.31 5.69
C LEU A 27 1.88 -27.25 5.75
N GLU A 28 2.51 -27.97 6.69
CA GLU A 28 3.96 -28.06 6.80
C GLU A 28 4.58 -28.71 5.55
N ALA A 29 4.01 -29.83 5.09
CA ALA A 29 4.48 -30.53 3.89
C ALA A 29 4.37 -29.68 2.62
N SER A 30 3.41 -28.74 2.56
CA SER A 30 3.21 -27.86 1.40
C SER A 30 4.22 -26.71 1.31
N GLY A 31 4.99 -26.43 2.38
CA GLY A 31 5.86 -25.25 2.46
C GLY A 31 5.12 -23.91 2.63
N ALA A 32 3.78 -23.93 2.79
CA ALA A 32 2.97 -22.74 3.04
C ALA A 32 3.19 -22.12 4.43
N THR A 33 3.88 -22.82 5.32
CA THR A 33 4.20 -22.40 6.70
C THR A 33 5.59 -21.80 6.85
N ARG A 34 6.29 -21.51 5.75
CA ARG A 34 7.63 -20.89 5.78
C ARG A 34 7.61 -19.59 6.59
N ASN A 35 8.59 -19.37 7.47
CA ASN A 35 8.66 -18.18 8.34
C ASN A 35 7.46 -18.00 9.30
N LEU A 36 6.65 -19.04 9.52
CA LEU A 36 5.57 -19.05 10.49
C LEU A 36 5.99 -19.86 11.72
N LYS A 37 5.63 -19.41 12.92
CA LYS A 37 5.87 -20.16 14.15
C LYS A 37 4.84 -21.29 14.29
N GLU A 38 5.27 -22.46 14.75
CA GLU A 38 4.40 -23.63 14.95
C GLU A 38 3.21 -23.32 15.89
N GLN A 39 3.44 -22.64 17.01
CA GLN A 39 2.38 -22.21 17.93
C GLN A 39 1.35 -21.30 17.27
N GLU A 40 1.80 -20.42 16.37
CA GLU A 40 0.91 -19.50 15.64
C GLU A 40 0.05 -20.28 14.63
N LEU A 41 0.64 -21.27 13.95
CA LEU A 41 -0.08 -22.17 13.05
C LEU A 41 -1.16 -22.97 13.79
N GLN A 42 -0.82 -23.55 14.95
CA GLN A 42 -1.77 -24.31 15.78
C GLN A 42 -2.92 -23.41 16.26
N GLN A 43 -2.62 -22.19 16.68
CA GLN A 43 -3.65 -21.22 17.08
C GLN A 43 -4.56 -20.86 15.90
N GLN A 44 -3.99 -20.55 14.73
CA GLN A 44 -4.73 -20.15 13.55
C GLN A 44 -5.63 -21.25 13.00
N THR A 45 -5.13 -22.49 12.94
CA THR A 45 -5.93 -23.65 12.49
C THR A 45 -7.08 -23.94 13.46
N SER A 46 -6.83 -23.92 14.77
CA SER A 46 -7.87 -24.11 15.79
C SER A 46 -8.94 -23.02 15.75
N GLU A 47 -8.52 -21.75 15.75
CA GLU A 47 -9.43 -20.60 15.69
C GLU A 47 -10.29 -20.64 14.43
N PHE A 48 -9.68 -20.90 13.27
CA PHE A 48 -10.41 -20.98 12.01
C PHE A 48 -11.48 -22.08 12.01
N LEU A 49 -11.13 -23.28 12.49
CA LEU A 49 -12.06 -24.39 12.54
C LEU A 49 -13.24 -24.09 13.48
N GLN A 50 -12.98 -23.48 14.64
CA GLN A 50 -14.02 -23.06 15.58
C GLN A 50 -14.96 -22.00 14.97
N LEU A 51 -14.41 -20.97 14.33
CA LEU A 51 -15.21 -19.92 13.70
C LEU A 51 -16.05 -20.47 12.54
N THR A 52 -15.47 -21.38 11.75
CA THR A 52 -16.17 -22.03 10.63
C THR A 52 -17.30 -22.91 11.13
N LEU A 53 -17.07 -23.73 12.17
CA LEU A 53 -18.12 -24.53 12.80
C LEU A 53 -19.22 -23.63 13.37
N ALA A 54 -18.89 -22.55 14.07
CA ALA A 54 -19.88 -21.61 14.58
C ALA A 54 -20.75 -20.99 13.47
N ALA A 55 -20.16 -20.63 12.33
CA ALA A 55 -20.88 -20.12 11.17
C ALA A 55 -21.78 -21.19 10.53
N LEU A 56 -21.33 -22.44 10.46
CA LEU A 56 -22.08 -23.57 9.89
C LEU A 56 -23.30 -23.99 10.72
N HIS A 57 -23.27 -23.76 12.04
CA HIS A 57 -24.44 -23.99 12.91
C HIS A 57 -25.51 -22.91 12.77
N SER A 58 -25.24 -21.80 12.07
CA SER A 58 -26.22 -20.75 11.83
C SER A 58 -27.17 -21.10 10.67
N GLU A 59 -28.34 -20.48 10.63
CA GLU A 59 -29.33 -20.64 9.54
C GLU A 59 -28.81 -20.20 8.16
N SER A 60 -27.66 -19.51 8.10
CA SER A 60 -27.08 -19.00 6.85
C SER A 60 -26.36 -20.07 6.01
N GLY A 61 -26.19 -21.29 6.53
CA GLY A 61 -25.56 -22.40 5.82
C GLY A 61 -24.16 -22.04 5.29
N SER A 62 -23.83 -22.51 4.08
CA SER A 62 -22.50 -22.34 3.45
C SER A 62 -22.30 -21.00 2.74
N ASN A 63 -23.23 -20.04 2.83
CA ASN A 63 -23.10 -18.76 2.14
C ASN A 63 -22.19 -17.78 2.91
N ILE A 64 -20.93 -17.72 2.50
CA ILE A 64 -19.89 -16.90 3.13
C ILE A 64 -20.11 -15.38 3.02
N ALA A 65 -21.13 -14.89 2.29
CA ALA A 65 -21.43 -13.47 2.18
C ALA A 65 -22.34 -12.95 3.33
N THR A 66 -22.95 -13.85 4.08
CA THR A 66 -23.91 -13.51 5.14
C THR A 66 -23.21 -12.98 6.41
N PRO A 67 -23.93 -12.28 7.31
CA PRO A 67 -23.37 -11.80 8.58
C PRO A 67 -22.82 -12.93 9.47
N ALA A 68 -23.38 -14.14 9.40
CA ALA A 68 -22.90 -15.29 10.19
C ALA A 68 -21.42 -15.63 9.92
N TRP A 69 -20.92 -15.33 8.72
CA TRP A 69 -19.55 -15.61 8.29
C TRP A 69 -18.60 -14.42 8.49
N GLU A 70 -19.05 -13.32 9.10
CA GLU A 70 -18.24 -12.10 9.30
C GLU A 70 -16.95 -12.38 10.08
N LYS A 71 -17.03 -13.15 11.18
CA LYS A 71 -15.85 -13.52 11.96
C LYS A 71 -14.85 -14.35 11.17
N VAL A 72 -15.33 -15.25 10.30
CA VAL A 72 -14.47 -16.05 9.42
C VAL A 72 -13.79 -15.15 8.39
N ARG A 73 -14.53 -14.25 7.74
CA ARG A 73 -13.95 -13.29 6.79
C ARG A 73 -12.88 -12.41 7.45
N HIS A 74 -13.15 -11.85 8.63
CA HIS A 74 -12.16 -11.07 9.37
C HIS A 74 -10.94 -11.88 9.81
N PHE A 75 -11.11 -13.15 10.17
CA PHE A 75 -9.98 -14.04 10.40
C PHE A 75 -9.12 -14.16 9.14
N LEU A 76 -9.72 -14.40 7.97
CA LEU A 76 -9.00 -14.52 6.71
C LEU A 76 -8.32 -13.22 6.28
N GLU A 77 -8.94 -12.07 6.53
CA GLU A 77 -8.31 -10.76 6.31
C GLU A 77 -7.06 -10.57 7.16
N ARG A 78 -7.12 -10.90 8.46
CA ARG A 78 -5.95 -10.86 9.37
C ARG A 78 -4.85 -11.84 8.94
N LEU A 79 -5.24 -13.06 8.57
CA LEU A 79 -4.31 -14.07 8.08
C LEU A 79 -3.61 -13.58 6.81
N SER A 80 -4.37 -13.11 5.82
CA SER A 80 -3.86 -12.56 4.56
C SER A 80 -2.88 -11.41 4.79
N ALA A 81 -3.20 -10.48 5.70
CA ALA A 81 -2.31 -9.36 6.05
C ALA A 81 -1.00 -9.83 6.70
N SER A 82 -1.08 -10.77 7.66
CA SER A 82 0.11 -11.38 8.28
C SER A 82 1.00 -12.08 7.25
N ARG A 83 0.41 -12.87 6.35
CA ARG A 83 1.13 -13.57 5.28
C ARG A 83 1.82 -12.60 4.31
N ALA A 84 1.16 -11.49 3.96
CA ALA A 84 1.75 -10.45 3.11
C ALA A 84 2.99 -9.81 3.76
N LEU A 85 2.96 -9.55 5.07
CA LEU A 85 4.10 -9.01 5.83
C LEU A 85 5.27 -10.00 5.94
N LEU A 86 4.98 -11.31 6.02
CA LEU A 86 5.99 -12.37 6.05
C LEU A 86 6.62 -12.67 4.67
N GLY A 87 6.20 -11.95 3.62
CA GLY A 87 6.72 -12.10 2.26
C GLY A 87 6.21 -13.35 1.53
N HIS A 88 5.08 -13.90 1.95
CA HIS A 88 4.44 -15.02 1.25
C HIS A 88 3.83 -14.55 -0.07
N ASP A 89 3.47 -15.50 -0.93
CA ASP A 89 2.62 -15.25 -2.09
C ASP A 89 1.14 -15.62 -1.83
N SER A 90 0.28 -15.29 -2.80
CA SER A 90 -1.15 -15.56 -2.70
C SER A 90 -1.48 -17.06 -2.70
N HIS A 91 -0.63 -17.88 -3.33
CA HIS A 91 -0.82 -19.33 -3.37
C HIS A 91 -0.59 -19.90 -1.97
N GLN A 92 0.51 -19.53 -1.30
CA GLN A 92 0.81 -19.94 0.07
C GLN A 92 -0.31 -19.51 1.06
N ALA A 93 -0.84 -18.29 0.92
CA ALA A 93 -1.98 -17.84 1.74
C ALA A 93 -3.24 -18.69 1.50
N ALA A 94 -3.54 -19.03 0.24
CA ALA A 94 -4.70 -19.86 -0.10
C ALA A 94 -4.54 -21.33 0.31
N THR A 95 -3.31 -21.85 0.31
CA THR A 95 -2.99 -23.21 0.77
C THR A 95 -3.42 -23.44 2.21
N PHE A 96 -3.46 -22.40 3.04
CA PHE A 96 -4.08 -22.47 4.38
C PHE A 96 -5.47 -23.13 4.31
N ILE A 97 -6.33 -22.67 3.42
CA ILE A 97 -7.69 -23.21 3.25
C ILE A 97 -7.68 -24.54 2.50
N PHE A 98 -6.94 -24.62 1.39
CA PHE A 98 -7.03 -25.78 0.51
C PHE A 98 -6.41 -27.06 1.09
N ALA A 99 -5.44 -26.94 2.00
CA ALA A 99 -4.88 -28.10 2.70
C ALA A 99 -5.92 -28.81 3.59
N LEU A 100 -7.01 -28.14 3.98
CA LEU A 100 -8.09 -28.74 4.75
C LEU A 100 -9.00 -29.67 3.91
N LYS A 101 -8.94 -29.60 2.57
CA LYS A 101 -9.76 -30.45 1.68
C LYS A 101 -9.51 -31.94 1.92
N GLY A 102 -8.24 -32.36 1.97
CA GLY A 102 -7.86 -33.77 2.16
C GLY A 102 -8.44 -34.39 3.43
N PRO A 103 -8.16 -33.82 4.62
CA PRO A 103 -8.70 -34.32 5.90
C PRO A 103 -10.23 -34.35 5.92
N LEU A 104 -10.90 -33.31 5.43
CA LEU A 104 -12.37 -33.27 5.38
C LEU A 104 -12.94 -34.32 4.43
N PHE A 105 -12.34 -34.52 3.25
CA PHE A 105 -12.80 -35.51 2.29
C PHE A 105 -12.65 -36.92 2.85
N ALA A 106 -11.51 -37.23 3.47
CA ALA A 106 -11.27 -38.51 4.12
C ALA A 106 -12.25 -38.76 5.29
N LEU A 107 -12.62 -37.71 6.04
CA LEU A 107 -13.64 -37.80 7.07
C LEU A 107 -15.02 -38.12 6.49
N LEU A 108 -15.46 -37.37 5.46
CA LEU A 108 -16.77 -37.60 4.84
C LEU A 108 -16.88 -38.95 4.16
N GLN A 109 -15.79 -39.43 3.55
CA GLN A 109 -15.75 -40.75 2.94
C GLN A 109 -15.96 -41.88 3.97
N ARG A 110 -15.40 -41.73 5.17
CA ARG A 110 -15.63 -42.67 6.27
C ARG A 110 -17.03 -42.54 6.87
N HIS A 111 -17.52 -41.31 7.05
CA HIS A 111 -18.79 -41.06 7.72
C HIS A 111 -20.02 -41.50 6.90
N TYR A 112 -19.97 -41.33 5.57
CA TYR A 112 -21.08 -41.67 4.66
C TYR A 112 -20.79 -42.90 3.79
N SER A 113 -19.98 -43.86 4.26
CA SER A 113 -19.60 -45.06 3.49
C SER A 113 -20.80 -45.84 2.96
N ASP A 114 -21.90 -45.86 3.74
CA ASP A 114 -23.12 -46.60 3.41
C ASP A 114 -24.15 -45.75 2.64
N GLN A 115 -23.85 -44.46 2.40
CA GLN A 115 -24.76 -43.48 1.78
C GLN A 115 -24.07 -42.72 0.64
N PRO A 116 -23.73 -43.38 -0.48
CA PRO A 116 -22.88 -42.81 -1.54
C PRO A 116 -23.47 -41.55 -2.20
N GLN A 117 -24.80 -41.44 -2.29
CA GLN A 117 -25.46 -40.24 -2.82
C GLN A 117 -25.30 -39.04 -1.88
N VAL A 118 -25.47 -39.24 -0.58
CA VAL A 118 -25.28 -38.19 0.44
C VAL A 118 -23.81 -37.79 0.50
N GLN A 119 -22.91 -38.77 0.48
CA GLN A 119 -21.46 -38.56 0.42
C GLN A 119 -21.07 -37.66 -0.75
N ALA A 120 -21.53 -37.96 -1.97
CA ALA A 120 -21.21 -37.18 -3.16
C ALA A 120 -21.70 -35.73 -3.05
N GLN A 121 -22.92 -35.53 -2.56
CA GLN A 121 -23.47 -34.19 -2.36
C GLN A 121 -22.67 -33.40 -1.30
N GLN A 122 -22.36 -34.03 -0.16
CA GLN A 122 -21.63 -33.36 0.91
C GLN A 122 -20.18 -33.04 0.56
N LEU A 123 -19.52 -33.87 -0.28
CA LEU A 123 -18.20 -33.56 -0.83
C LEU A 123 -18.24 -32.34 -1.75
N LEU A 124 -19.26 -32.24 -2.62
CA LEU A 124 -19.47 -31.08 -3.48
C LEU A 124 -19.67 -29.82 -2.62
N ASP A 125 -20.58 -29.87 -1.65
CA ASP A 125 -20.93 -28.72 -0.79
C ASP A 125 -19.72 -28.23 0.03
N ILE A 126 -18.91 -29.15 0.58
CA ILE A 126 -17.66 -28.79 1.27
C ILE A 126 -16.65 -28.18 0.28
N SER A 127 -16.53 -28.73 -0.94
CA SER A 127 -15.61 -28.16 -1.93
C SER A 127 -16.00 -26.73 -2.28
N GLU A 128 -17.27 -26.48 -2.59
CA GLU A 128 -17.78 -25.15 -2.93
C GLU A 128 -17.53 -24.13 -1.80
N LEU A 129 -17.72 -24.55 -0.54
CA LEU A 129 -17.43 -23.73 0.62
C LEU A 129 -15.94 -23.38 0.72
N LEU A 130 -15.06 -24.39 0.64
CA LEU A 130 -13.61 -24.19 0.72
C LEU A 130 -13.08 -23.38 -0.46
N ASP A 131 -13.64 -23.57 -1.66
CA ASP A 131 -13.30 -22.77 -2.84
C ASP A 131 -13.70 -21.31 -2.64
N SER A 132 -14.88 -21.05 -2.08
CA SER A 132 -15.33 -19.69 -1.75
C SER A 132 -14.42 -19.03 -0.71
N LEU A 133 -14.03 -19.75 0.35
CA LEU A 133 -13.12 -19.27 1.38
C LEU A 133 -11.70 -19.04 0.82
N GLY A 134 -11.18 -19.98 0.01
CA GLY A 134 -9.88 -19.86 -0.64
C GLY A 134 -9.81 -18.66 -1.59
N LEU A 135 -10.84 -18.45 -2.42
CA LEU A 135 -10.95 -17.27 -3.28
C LEU A 135 -11.05 -15.96 -2.49
N HIS A 136 -11.76 -15.97 -1.35
CA HIS A 136 -11.81 -14.82 -0.45
C HIS A 136 -10.44 -14.51 0.14
N THR A 137 -9.68 -15.52 0.57
CA THR A 137 -8.29 -15.37 1.04
C THR A 137 -7.39 -14.77 -0.04
N ILE A 138 -7.46 -15.25 -1.28
CA ILE A 138 -6.68 -14.69 -2.40
C ILE A 138 -7.03 -13.22 -2.61
N ARG A 139 -8.32 -12.87 -2.65
CA ARG A 139 -8.78 -11.49 -2.87
C ARG A 139 -8.32 -10.55 -1.76
N THR A 140 -8.43 -10.98 -0.50
CA THR A 140 -8.00 -10.16 0.65
C THR A 140 -6.48 -10.02 0.71
N PHE A 141 -5.74 -11.06 0.36
CA PHE A 141 -4.29 -11.01 0.23
C PHE A 141 -3.83 -10.03 -0.84
N GLN A 142 -4.44 -10.07 -2.03
CA GLN A 142 -4.14 -9.13 -3.12
C GLN A 142 -4.39 -7.68 -2.69
N LYS A 143 -5.57 -7.41 -2.09
CA LYS A 143 -5.88 -6.09 -1.53
C LYS A 143 -4.88 -5.63 -0.47
N SER A 144 -4.44 -6.54 0.40
CA SER A 144 -3.44 -6.22 1.42
C SER A 144 -2.09 -5.86 0.80
N ARG A 145 -1.62 -6.59 -0.21
CA ARG A 145 -0.37 -6.26 -0.93
C ARG A 145 -0.48 -4.93 -1.67
N GLU A 146 -1.60 -4.68 -2.35
CA GLU A 146 -1.85 -3.40 -3.03
C GLU A 146 -1.83 -2.23 -2.06
N ALA A 147 -2.45 -2.37 -0.88
CA ALA A 147 -2.43 -1.35 0.16
C ALA A 147 -1.01 -1.07 0.67
N VAL A 148 -0.19 -2.12 0.86
CA VAL A 148 1.22 -1.97 1.24
C VAL A 148 2.01 -1.24 0.16
N ILE A 149 1.84 -1.61 -1.11
CA ILE A 149 2.52 -0.95 -2.24
C ILE A 149 2.12 0.53 -2.33
N LYS A 150 0.82 0.82 -2.22
CA LYS A 150 0.31 2.19 -2.27
C LYS A 150 0.88 3.04 -1.14
N ARG A 151 0.89 2.51 0.09
CA ARG A 151 1.47 3.19 1.24
C ARG A 151 2.97 3.45 1.05
N GLN A 152 3.73 2.46 0.56
CA GLN A 152 5.15 2.64 0.27
C GLN A 152 5.38 3.71 -0.81
N GLN A 153 4.51 3.77 -1.82
CA GLN A 153 4.57 4.83 -2.84
C GLN A 153 4.27 6.21 -2.25
N GLU A 154 3.26 6.32 -1.39
CA GLU A 154 2.91 7.57 -0.68
C GLU A 154 4.09 8.02 0.23
N GLU A 155 4.69 7.11 1.01
CA GLU A 155 5.86 7.40 1.84
C GLU A 155 7.08 7.83 0.99
N LEU A 156 7.30 7.19 -0.16
CA LEU A 156 8.34 7.60 -1.11
C LEU A 156 8.08 9.00 -1.67
N LEU A 157 6.82 9.35 -1.96
CA LEU A 157 6.44 10.68 -2.42
C LEU A 157 6.67 11.75 -1.34
N GLU A 158 6.28 11.49 -0.09
CA GLU A 158 6.53 12.40 1.04
C GLU A 158 8.04 12.64 1.28
N LEU A 159 8.86 11.61 1.10
CA LEU A 159 10.32 11.70 1.24
C LEU A 159 11.01 12.35 0.03
N SER A 160 10.33 12.51 -1.10
CA SER A 160 10.98 12.77 -2.39
C SER A 160 11.40 14.22 -2.65
N THR A 161 11.07 15.18 -1.78
CA THR A 161 11.41 16.61 -1.97
C THR A 161 11.32 17.39 -0.64
N PRO A 162 12.31 17.25 0.26
CA PRO A 162 12.31 18.02 1.50
C PRO A 162 12.51 19.51 1.19
N VAL A 163 11.67 20.37 1.76
CA VAL A 163 11.93 21.81 1.83
C VAL A 163 13.02 22.03 2.87
N VAL A 164 14.19 22.48 2.43
CA VAL A 164 15.40 22.63 3.26
C VAL A 164 15.58 24.10 3.62
N LYS A 165 15.84 24.40 4.89
CA LYS A 165 16.28 25.73 5.31
C LYS A 165 17.78 25.89 5.00
N LEU A 166 18.12 26.79 4.08
CA LEU A 166 19.51 27.08 3.73
C LEU A 166 20.13 28.16 4.63
N TRP A 167 19.30 29.11 5.07
CA TRP A 167 19.69 30.20 5.96
C TRP A 167 18.48 30.70 6.74
N ASP A 168 18.68 31.58 7.71
CA ASP A 168 17.58 32.29 8.35
C ASP A 168 16.83 33.16 7.32
N GLY A 169 15.55 32.85 7.11
CA GLY A 169 14.70 33.50 6.10
C GLY A 169 14.89 33.01 4.66
N ILE A 170 15.71 31.97 4.42
CA ILE A 170 15.93 31.39 3.09
C ILE A 170 15.63 29.89 3.07
N LEU A 171 14.64 29.50 2.27
CA LEU A 171 14.29 28.09 1.99
C LEU A 171 14.76 27.68 0.61
N ALA A 172 15.05 26.39 0.43
CA ALA A 172 15.27 25.76 -0.85
C ALA A 172 14.40 24.53 -1.04
N LEU A 173 13.91 24.37 -2.26
CA LEU A 173 13.14 23.24 -2.73
C LEU A 173 13.89 22.60 -3.91
N PRO A 174 14.69 21.56 -3.68
CA PRO A 174 15.33 20.80 -4.74
C PRO A 174 14.32 19.86 -5.42
N MET A 175 14.26 19.92 -6.74
CA MET A 175 13.38 19.08 -7.56
C MET A 175 14.22 18.10 -8.39
N ILE A 176 13.99 16.81 -8.17
CA ILE A 176 14.76 15.72 -8.77
C ILE A 176 13.82 14.72 -9.43
N GLY A 177 14.14 14.30 -10.66
CA GLY A 177 13.44 13.26 -11.40
C GLY A 177 12.29 13.81 -12.25
N THR A 178 11.36 12.93 -12.60
CA THR A 178 10.16 13.32 -13.35
C THR A 178 9.21 14.09 -12.45
N LEU A 179 8.61 15.10 -13.05
CA LEU A 179 7.82 16.11 -12.36
C LEU A 179 6.37 15.79 -12.72
N ASP A 180 5.70 15.00 -11.88
CA ASP A 180 4.28 14.66 -12.08
C ASP A 180 3.37 15.65 -11.32
N SER A 181 2.10 15.74 -11.73
CA SER A 181 1.15 16.73 -11.20
C SER A 181 0.86 16.53 -9.70
N GLN A 182 0.77 15.28 -9.24
CA GLN A 182 0.46 14.95 -7.85
C GLN A 182 1.61 15.35 -6.92
N ARG A 183 2.84 14.98 -7.27
CA ARG A 183 4.05 15.33 -6.54
C ARG A 183 4.28 16.83 -6.51
N THR A 184 4.09 17.52 -7.64
CA THR A 184 4.28 18.98 -7.70
C THR A 184 3.29 19.73 -6.81
N GLN A 185 2.06 19.21 -6.65
CA GLN A 185 1.08 19.79 -5.73
C GLN A 185 1.49 19.61 -4.26
N VAL A 186 1.86 18.39 -3.85
CA VAL A 186 2.31 18.10 -2.47
C VAL A 186 3.54 18.93 -2.10
N VAL A 187 4.47 19.06 -3.04
CA VAL A 187 5.66 19.91 -2.92
C VAL A 187 5.30 21.38 -2.69
N MET A 188 4.39 21.91 -3.51
CA MET A 188 3.95 23.29 -3.41
C MET A 188 3.30 23.55 -2.05
N GLU A 189 2.38 22.68 -1.62
CA GLU A 189 1.70 22.80 -0.32
C GLU A 189 2.71 22.78 0.85
N SER A 190 3.67 21.85 0.83
CA SER A 190 4.74 21.75 1.83
C SER A 190 5.62 23.01 1.87
N LEU A 191 6.00 23.56 0.70
CA LEU A 191 6.79 24.79 0.61
C LEU A 191 6.03 25.99 1.17
N LEU A 192 4.76 26.16 0.78
CA LEU A 192 3.93 27.28 1.25
C LEU A 192 3.73 27.22 2.76
N GLN A 193 3.46 26.03 3.31
CA GLN A 193 3.36 25.83 4.75
C GLN A 193 4.68 26.21 5.45
N ARG A 194 5.82 25.75 4.92
CA ARG A 194 7.12 26.04 5.51
C ARG A 194 7.50 27.50 5.45
N ILE A 195 7.13 28.23 4.39
CA ILE A 195 7.32 29.68 4.28
C ILE A 195 6.62 30.37 5.46
N VAL A 196 5.37 30.01 5.75
CA VAL A 196 4.60 30.57 6.87
C VAL A 196 5.23 30.21 8.22
N ASP A 197 5.50 28.91 8.44
CA ASP A 197 5.99 28.43 9.73
C ASP A 197 7.34 29.05 10.12
N THR A 198 8.18 29.33 9.12
CA THR A 198 9.52 29.88 9.32
C THR A 198 9.61 31.40 9.13
N GLY A 199 8.55 32.05 8.64
CA GLY A 199 8.59 33.45 8.21
C GLY A 199 9.65 33.73 7.14
N SER A 200 9.86 32.80 6.21
CA SER A 200 10.93 32.93 5.22
C SER A 200 10.58 33.91 4.11
N GLU A 201 11.48 34.85 3.85
CA GLU A 201 11.31 35.92 2.85
C GLU A 201 11.71 35.48 1.45
N ILE A 202 12.55 34.44 1.33
CA ILE A 202 13.07 33.96 0.04
C ILE A 202 12.94 32.44 -0.07
N ALA A 203 12.34 31.97 -1.17
CA ALA A 203 12.31 30.57 -1.56
C ALA A 203 13.10 30.35 -2.86
N ILE A 204 14.00 29.36 -2.86
CA ILE A 204 14.78 28.95 -4.04
C ILE A 204 14.24 27.63 -4.55
N ILE A 205 13.73 27.59 -5.78
CA ILE A 205 13.30 26.36 -6.45
C ILE A 205 14.43 25.89 -7.35
N ASP A 206 15.06 24.77 -7.01
CA ASP A 206 16.16 24.20 -7.80
C ASP A 206 15.67 23.08 -8.71
N ILE A 207 15.64 23.34 -10.02
CA ILE A 207 15.20 22.37 -11.02
C ILE A 207 16.38 21.69 -11.74
N THR A 208 17.60 21.77 -11.19
CA THR A 208 18.81 21.17 -11.78
C THR A 208 18.67 19.66 -12.04
N GLY A 209 17.90 18.96 -11.20
CA GLY A 209 17.62 17.53 -11.26
C GLY A 209 16.43 17.13 -12.14
N VAL A 210 15.79 18.06 -12.84
CA VAL A 210 14.64 17.82 -13.72
C VAL A 210 15.13 17.71 -15.17
N PRO A 211 15.00 16.53 -15.82
CA PRO A 211 15.57 16.30 -17.16
C PRO A 211 14.79 17.01 -18.28
N THR A 212 13.47 17.10 -18.15
CA THR A 212 12.57 17.66 -19.17
C THR A 212 11.42 18.41 -18.48
N VAL A 213 11.01 19.52 -19.07
CA VAL A 213 9.84 20.29 -18.65
C VAL A 213 8.83 20.25 -19.79
N ASP A 214 7.62 19.76 -19.52
CA ASP A 214 6.48 19.82 -20.43
C ASP A 214 5.56 21.00 -20.07
N THR A 215 4.45 21.13 -20.80
CA THR A 215 3.47 22.20 -20.57
C THR A 215 2.86 22.15 -19.17
N LEU A 216 2.53 20.97 -18.67
CA LEU A 216 1.85 20.81 -17.38
C LEU A 216 2.77 21.18 -16.22
N VAL A 217 4.00 20.69 -16.27
CA VAL A 217 5.06 20.99 -15.32
C VAL A 217 5.36 22.49 -15.28
N ALA A 218 5.52 23.12 -16.44
CA ALA A 218 5.80 24.55 -16.51
C ALA A 218 4.67 25.39 -15.90
N GLN A 219 3.41 25.00 -16.11
CA GLN A 219 2.26 25.64 -15.48
C GLN A 219 2.26 25.46 -13.94
N HIS A 220 2.57 24.26 -13.44
CA HIS A 220 2.65 24.04 -11.99
C HIS A 220 3.78 24.81 -11.33
N LEU A 221 4.94 24.93 -11.99
CA LEU A 221 6.05 25.77 -11.51
C LEU A 221 5.63 27.24 -11.40
N LEU A 222 4.96 27.79 -12.43
CA LEU A 222 4.49 29.17 -12.40
C LEU A 222 3.40 29.43 -11.36
N LYS A 223 2.48 28.48 -11.17
CA LYS A 223 1.49 28.54 -10.08
C LYS A 223 2.18 28.57 -8.71
N THR A 224 3.19 27.73 -8.53
CA THR A 224 4.00 27.70 -7.30
C THR A 224 4.68 29.04 -7.05
N VAL A 225 5.34 29.61 -8.05
CA VAL A 225 5.98 30.94 -7.96
C VAL A 225 4.98 32.03 -7.60
N THR A 226 3.79 32.00 -8.21
CA THR A 226 2.71 32.97 -7.94
C THR A 226 2.20 32.81 -6.51
N ALA A 227 2.00 31.58 -6.04
CA ALA A 227 1.57 31.29 -4.68
C ALA A 227 2.60 31.78 -3.64
N ILE A 228 3.89 31.53 -3.86
CA ILE A 228 4.98 32.02 -2.99
C ILE A 228 4.91 33.54 -2.82
N ARG A 229 4.71 34.28 -3.92
CA ARG A 229 4.55 35.75 -3.88
C ARG A 229 3.31 36.19 -3.14
N LEU A 230 2.19 35.48 -3.27
CA LEU A 230 0.98 35.75 -2.51
C LEU A 230 1.18 35.54 -1.01
N MET A 231 2.11 34.66 -0.61
CA MET A 231 2.52 34.48 0.78
C MET A 231 3.49 35.56 1.28
N GLY A 232 3.87 36.53 0.43
CA GLY A 232 4.80 37.61 0.79
C GLY A 232 6.27 37.25 0.69
N ALA A 233 6.62 36.12 0.05
CA ALA A 233 7.99 35.70 -0.16
C ALA A 233 8.45 35.92 -1.62
N ASP A 234 9.72 36.23 -1.80
CA ASP A 234 10.39 36.26 -3.09
C ASP A 234 10.74 34.85 -3.56
N CYS A 235 10.71 34.63 -4.87
CA CYS A 235 11.05 33.35 -5.47
C CYS A 235 12.23 33.49 -6.45
N ILE A 236 13.22 32.60 -6.31
CA ILE A 236 14.34 32.44 -7.24
C ILE A 236 14.31 31.04 -7.82
N ILE A 237 14.41 30.90 -9.15
CA ILE A 237 14.54 29.59 -9.80
C ILE A 237 16.00 29.34 -10.16
N SER A 238 16.56 28.19 -9.79
CA SER A 238 17.89 27.75 -10.22
C SER A 238 17.83 26.52 -11.11
N GLY A 239 18.87 26.33 -11.94
CA GLY A 239 19.04 25.10 -12.71
C GLY A 239 18.31 25.06 -14.06
N ILE A 240 17.87 26.22 -14.58
CA ILE A 240 17.23 26.29 -15.90
C ILE A 240 18.26 25.97 -16.99
N ARG A 241 18.10 24.80 -17.63
CA ARG A 241 18.90 24.38 -18.79
C ARG A 241 18.39 25.06 -20.08
N PRO A 242 19.22 25.20 -21.13
CA PRO A 242 18.82 25.82 -22.39
C PRO A 242 17.53 25.23 -23.00
N GLN A 243 17.37 23.90 -22.96
CA GLN A 243 16.18 23.20 -23.46
C GLN A 243 14.91 23.61 -22.70
N ILE A 244 14.98 23.76 -21.37
CA ILE A 244 13.86 24.18 -20.53
C ILE A 244 13.46 25.63 -20.86
N ALA A 245 14.44 26.51 -21.01
CA ALA A 245 14.18 27.90 -21.38
C ALA A 245 13.48 28.00 -22.75
N GLN A 246 13.93 27.22 -23.75
CA GLN A 246 13.28 27.15 -25.06
C GLN A 246 11.83 26.66 -24.96
N THR A 247 11.57 25.62 -24.15
CA THR A 247 10.20 25.11 -23.96
C THR A 247 9.30 26.16 -23.30
N ILE A 248 9.76 26.85 -22.26
CA ILE A 248 8.96 27.90 -21.59
C ILE A 248 8.59 29.02 -22.57
N VAL A 249 9.55 29.48 -23.38
CA VAL A 249 9.31 30.50 -24.41
C VAL A 249 8.37 29.99 -25.49
N HIS A 250 8.56 28.76 -25.98
CA HIS A 250 7.72 28.16 -27.01
C HIS A 250 6.26 27.99 -26.56
N LEU A 251 6.05 27.67 -25.28
CA LEU A 251 4.73 27.54 -24.67
C LEU A 251 4.04 28.89 -24.41
N GLY A 252 4.72 30.02 -24.68
CA GLY A 252 4.17 31.36 -24.45
C GLY A 252 3.99 31.68 -22.96
N LEU A 253 4.72 30.99 -22.09
CA LEU A 253 4.64 31.20 -20.65
C LEU A 253 5.50 32.39 -20.23
N ASP A 254 4.88 33.33 -19.51
CA ASP A 254 5.55 34.54 -19.05
C ASP A 254 6.20 34.33 -17.67
N LEU A 255 7.52 34.50 -17.60
CA LEU A 255 8.32 34.50 -16.38
C LEU A 255 8.59 35.92 -15.86
N GLN A 256 7.84 36.93 -16.29
CA GLN A 256 8.03 38.31 -15.85
C GLN A 256 8.09 38.44 -14.31
N GLY A 257 9.17 39.06 -13.86
CA GLY A 257 9.51 39.26 -12.45
C GLY A 257 10.16 38.05 -11.76
N VAL A 258 10.20 36.86 -12.37
CA VAL A 258 10.84 35.67 -11.78
C VAL A 258 12.34 35.75 -11.98
N ILE A 259 13.09 35.65 -10.88
CA ILE A 259 14.55 35.75 -10.94
C ILE A 259 15.12 34.36 -11.16
N THR A 260 15.98 34.23 -12.15
CA THR A 260 16.59 32.95 -12.52
C THR A 260 18.10 32.97 -12.33
N LYS A 261 18.67 31.86 -11.86
CA LYS A 261 20.13 31.64 -11.77
C LYS A 261 20.50 30.30 -12.39
N ALA A 262 21.75 30.19 -12.85
CA ALA A 262 22.23 28.98 -13.52
C ALA A 262 22.34 27.78 -12.56
N ASN A 263 22.72 28.02 -11.30
CA ASN A 263 22.90 26.99 -10.28
C ASN A 263 22.43 27.47 -8.89
N LEU A 264 22.23 26.53 -7.97
CA LEU A 264 21.76 26.80 -6.61
C LEU A 264 22.71 27.70 -5.81
N SER A 265 24.03 27.58 -6.02
CA SER A 265 25.02 28.44 -5.34
C SER A 265 24.82 29.93 -5.69
N ASP A 266 24.59 30.24 -6.97
CA ASP A 266 24.39 31.63 -7.42
C ASP A 266 23.03 32.18 -7.01
N ALA A 267 22.01 31.31 -6.87
CA ALA A 267 20.74 31.67 -6.25
C ALA A 267 20.89 32.00 -4.76
N LEU A 268 21.64 31.17 -4.02
CA LEU A 268 21.91 31.40 -2.59
C LEU A 268 22.71 32.67 -2.35
N LYS A 269 23.77 32.93 -3.14
CA LYS A 269 24.53 34.18 -3.05
C LYS A 269 23.65 35.42 -3.23
N LEU A 270 22.75 35.36 -4.23
CA LEU A 270 21.81 36.45 -4.47
C LEU A 270 20.83 36.61 -3.29
N ALA A 271 20.28 35.51 -2.79
CA ALA A 271 19.35 35.53 -1.66
C ALA A 271 20.01 36.14 -0.39
N LEU A 272 21.23 35.72 -0.07
CA LEU A 272 22.01 36.26 1.05
C LEU A 272 22.30 37.77 0.88
N SER A 273 22.67 38.20 -0.33
CA SER A 273 22.91 39.62 -0.60
C SER A 273 21.66 40.49 -0.38
N ARG A 274 20.46 39.95 -0.66
CA ARG A 274 19.18 40.64 -0.43
C ARG A 274 18.86 40.80 1.05
N GLN A 275 19.30 39.86 1.89
CA GLN A 275 19.20 39.97 3.34
C GLN A 275 20.35 40.79 3.97
N GLY A 276 21.19 41.44 3.15
CA GLY A 276 22.30 42.25 3.64
C GLY A 276 23.50 41.45 4.13
N VAL A 277 23.57 40.16 3.83
CA VAL A 277 24.73 39.31 4.16
C VAL A 277 25.77 39.44 3.05
N ASN A 278 26.93 40.03 3.36
CA ASN A 278 28.08 40.08 2.44
C ASN A 278 28.92 38.81 2.57
N LEU A 279 29.10 38.10 1.46
CA LEU A 279 29.98 36.95 1.37
C LEU A 279 31.35 37.43 0.84
N ASP A 280 32.30 37.61 1.75
CA ASP A 280 33.69 37.80 1.36
C ASP A 280 34.28 36.46 0.89
N LYS A 281 35.05 36.48 -0.20
CA LYS A 281 35.82 35.30 -0.59
C LYS A 281 36.83 35.00 0.51
N ALA A 282 36.77 33.81 1.10
CA ALA A 282 37.88 33.29 1.88
C ALA A 282 39.11 33.24 0.95
N VAL A 283 40.17 33.95 1.36
CA VAL A 283 41.46 34.03 0.67
C VAL A 283 42.16 32.68 0.72
#